data_AF-A0A429E972-F1
#
_entry.id   AF-A0A429E972-F1
#
_cell.length_a   1.000
_cell.length_b   1.000
_cell.length_c   1.000
_cell.angle_alpha   90.00
_cell.angle_beta   90.00
_cell.angle_gamma   90.00
#
_symmetry.space_group_name_H-M   'P 1'
#
loop_
_entity.id
_entity.type
_entity.pdbx_description
1 polymer ?
#
loop_
_entity_poly.entity_id
_entity_poly.type
_entity_poly.pdbx_seq_one_letter_code
_entity_poly.pdbx_strand_id
1 'polypeptide(L)'
;MIKRYDRRAFVLAYLAAQPEYSHGFSDDVGEFNDALKAYRERLLKGLESLFGLELTWDGVSDRADGSVLFMLFSSAARNHLGVKASGFLEGGLLVKVLERTGQDGPVLASMSRSNELRDRLWESYVDTMELVLGILLGERADAVFTSADLRGIGVDDTEPREW
;
A
#
# COMPACT_ATOMS: atom_id res chain seq x y z
N MET A 1 -12.83 -9.92 14.81
CA MET A 1 -13.35 -9.57 13.47
C MET A 1 -12.64 -10.44 12.46
N ILE A 2 -13.34 -11.11 11.55
CA ILE A 2 -12.70 -11.93 10.50
C ILE A 2 -12.21 -10.97 9.41
N LYS A 3 -10.90 -10.94 9.13
CA LYS A 3 -10.37 -10.15 8.03
C LYS A 3 -10.73 -10.83 6.70
N ARG A 4 -11.05 -10.03 5.70
CA ARG A 4 -11.36 -10.46 4.32
C ARG A 4 -10.30 -9.90 3.38
N TYR A 5 -9.88 -10.72 2.45
CA TYR A 5 -8.83 -10.41 1.48
C TYR A 5 -9.40 -10.57 0.08
N ASP A 6 -9.86 -9.44 -0.47
CA ASP A 6 -10.23 -9.32 -1.87
C ASP A 6 -9.01 -8.87 -2.70
N ARG A 7 -9.24 -8.61 -3.99
CA ARG A 7 -8.23 -8.11 -4.91
C ARG A 7 -7.59 -6.79 -4.43
N ARG A 8 -8.38 -5.90 -3.84
CA ARG A 8 -7.87 -4.63 -3.31
C ARG A 8 -6.93 -4.87 -2.12
N ALA A 9 -7.28 -5.78 -1.22
CA ALA A 9 -6.41 -6.20 -0.14
C ALA A 9 -5.09 -6.81 -0.65
N PHE A 10 -5.12 -7.53 -1.78
CA PHE A 10 -3.90 -8.07 -2.41
C PHE A 10 -3.01 -6.96 -2.98
N VAL A 11 -3.58 -5.92 -3.62
CA VAL A 11 -2.83 -4.72 -4.04
C VAL A 11 -2.17 -4.02 -2.85
N LEU A 12 -2.93 -3.81 -1.77
CA LEU A 12 -2.42 -3.14 -0.57
C LEU A 12 -1.32 -3.95 0.13
N ALA A 13 -1.45 -5.28 0.16
CA ALA A 13 -0.40 -6.17 0.67
C ALA A 13 0.87 -6.10 -0.19
N TYR A 14 0.73 -6.02 -1.52
CA TYR A 14 1.87 -5.83 -2.42
C TYR A 14 2.59 -4.52 -2.14
N LEU A 15 1.86 -3.41 -2.01
CA LEU A 15 2.43 -2.09 -1.68
C LEU A 15 3.11 -2.12 -0.31
N ALA A 16 2.47 -2.70 0.70
CA ALA A 16 3.00 -2.75 2.06
C ALA A 16 4.30 -3.55 2.16
N ALA A 17 4.48 -4.58 1.32
CA ALA A 17 5.70 -5.38 1.28
C ALA A 17 6.87 -4.71 0.55
N GLN A 18 6.69 -3.55 -0.09
CA GLN A 18 7.77 -2.87 -0.81
C GLN A 18 8.76 -2.18 0.15
N PRO A 19 10.06 -2.17 -0.14
CA PRO A 19 11.08 -1.52 0.70
C PRO A 19 10.83 -0.04 0.98
N GLU A 20 10.22 0.68 0.04
CA GLU A 20 9.92 2.10 0.13
C GLU A 20 8.68 2.40 0.99
N TYR A 21 7.90 1.38 1.35
CA TYR A 21 6.68 1.56 2.13
C TYR A 21 6.98 1.72 3.63
N SER A 22 7.01 2.97 4.08
CA SER A 22 7.35 3.31 5.46
C SER A 22 6.14 3.57 6.36
N HIS A 23 4.91 3.47 5.84
CA HIS A 23 3.71 3.74 6.64
C HIS A 23 3.63 2.77 7.82
N GLY A 24 3.33 3.27 9.02
CA GLY A 24 3.21 2.47 10.24
C GLY A 24 4.54 2.01 10.84
N PHE A 25 5.70 2.40 10.30
CA PHE A 25 6.96 2.24 11.02
C PHE A 25 7.06 3.25 12.16
N SER A 26 7.67 2.81 13.26
CA SER A 26 8.02 3.62 14.41
C SER A 26 9.44 4.14 14.26
N ASP A 27 9.67 5.42 14.51
CA ASP A 27 11.03 6.00 14.45
C ASP A 27 11.93 5.48 15.58
N ASP A 28 11.34 4.95 16.66
CA ASP A 28 12.03 4.62 17.90
C ASP A 28 12.25 3.10 18.13
N VAL A 29 11.60 2.22 17.35
CA VAL A 29 11.56 0.78 17.64
C VAL A 29 11.95 -0.09 16.44
N GLY A 30 13.24 -0.37 16.30
CA GLY A 30 13.79 -1.20 15.21
C GLY A 30 13.21 -2.63 15.14
N GLU A 31 13.07 -3.30 16.29
CA GLU A 31 12.53 -4.67 16.35
C GLU A 31 11.07 -4.75 15.88
N PHE A 32 10.26 -3.74 16.19
CA PHE A 32 8.88 -3.65 15.72
C PHE A 32 8.83 -3.47 14.20
N ASN A 33 9.67 -2.59 13.65
CA ASN A 33 9.74 -2.37 12.20
C ASN A 33 10.17 -3.64 11.45
N ASP A 34 11.14 -4.38 11.98
CA ASP A 34 11.58 -5.66 11.41
C ASP A 34 10.46 -6.71 11.46
N ALA A 35 9.75 -6.82 12.58
CA ALA A 35 8.60 -7.70 12.72
C ALA A 35 7.47 -7.32 11.75
N LEU A 36 7.21 -6.02 11.57
CA LEU A 36 6.17 -5.51 10.67
C LEU A 36 6.53 -5.76 9.21
N LYS A 37 7.79 -5.58 8.83
CA LYS A 37 8.28 -5.92 7.49
C LYS A 37 8.11 -7.41 7.21
N ALA A 38 8.58 -8.27 8.11
CA ALA A 38 8.43 -9.72 7.96
C ALA A 38 6.96 -10.16 7.90
N TYR A 39 6.08 -9.51 8.67
CA TYR A 39 4.63 -9.72 8.58
C TYR A 39 4.08 -9.37 7.19
N ARG A 40 4.43 -8.19 6.64
CA ARG A 40 3.94 -7.73 5.32
C ARG A 40 4.40 -8.63 4.19
N GLU A 41 5.66 -9.06 4.20
CA GLU A 41 6.21 -10.01 3.22
C GLU A 41 5.50 -11.37 3.29
N ARG A 42 5.29 -11.92 4.49
CA ARG A 42 4.55 -13.18 4.67
C ARG A 42 3.10 -13.09 4.23
N LEU A 43 2.42 -11.99 4.55
CA LEU A 43 1.04 -11.76 4.13
C LEU A 43 0.94 -11.71 2.61
N LEU A 44 1.82 -10.97 1.93
CA LEU A 44 1.87 -10.93 0.46
C LEU A 44 2.03 -12.33 -0.12
N LYS A 45 3.04 -13.09 0.34
CA LYS A 45 3.29 -14.46 -0.15
C LYS A 45 2.09 -15.40 0.09
N GLY A 46 1.40 -15.24 1.22
CA GLY A 46 0.14 -15.95 1.49
C GLY A 46 -0.96 -15.63 0.48
N LEU A 47 -1.15 -14.35 0.16
CA LEU A 47 -2.14 -13.93 -0.83
C LEU A 47 -1.77 -14.36 -2.24
N GLU A 48 -0.49 -14.30 -2.63
CA GLU A 48 -0.01 -14.83 -3.92
C GLU A 48 -0.35 -16.31 -4.08
N SER A 49 -0.19 -17.09 -3.01
CA SER A 49 -0.56 -18.52 -2.98
C SER A 49 -2.07 -18.73 -3.13
N LEU A 50 -2.90 -18.02 -2.35
CA LEU A 50 -4.37 -18.15 -2.40
C LEU A 50 -4.94 -17.73 -3.76
N PHE A 51 -4.48 -16.60 -4.29
CA PHE A 51 -4.92 -16.12 -5.60
C PHE A 51 -4.29 -16.91 -6.76
N GLY A 52 -3.21 -17.66 -6.53
CA GLY A 52 -2.52 -18.42 -7.57
C GLY A 52 -1.80 -17.52 -8.57
N LEU A 53 -1.24 -16.41 -8.08
CA LEU A 53 -0.51 -15.44 -8.87
C LEU A 53 0.61 -14.83 -8.03
N GLU A 54 1.85 -15.02 -8.46
CA GLU A 54 3.01 -14.31 -7.91
C GLU A 54 3.21 -12.98 -8.66
N LEU A 55 3.32 -11.86 -7.93
CA LEU A 55 3.45 -10.52 -8.49
C LEU A 55 4.91 -10.18 -8.78
N THR A 56 5.51 -11.00 -9.64
CA THR A 56 6.87 -10.83 -10.18
C THR A 56 6.82 -10.92 -11.70
N TRP A 57 7.90 -10.50 -12.37
CA TRP A 57 8.00 -10.61 -13.83
C TRP A 57 7.78 -12.05 -14.32
N ASP A 58 8.42 -13.01 -13.64
CA ASP A 58 8.31 -14.43 -13.99
C ASP A 58 6.95 -15.02 -13.58
N GLY A 59 6.36 -14.55 -12.47
CA GLY A 59 5.04 -15.00 -12.01
C GLY A 59 3.88 -14.63 -12.94
N VAL A 60 4.06 -13.63 -13.81
CA VAL A 60 3.06 -13.19 -14.79
C VAL A 60 3.40 -13.57 -16.24
N SER A 61 4.63 -14.00 -16.54
CA SER A 61 5.13 -14.09 -17.93
C SER A 61 4.40 -15.13 -18.78
N ASP A 62 3.90 -16.20 -18.16
CA ASP A 62 3.12 -17.25 -18.83
C ASP A 62 1.65 -16.85 -19.09
N ARG A 63 1.20 -15.69 -18.60
CA ARG A 63 -0.15 -15.16 -18.85
C ARG A 63 -0.17 -14.33 -20.13
N ALA A 64 -1.28 -14.39 -20.84
CA ALA A 64 -1.51 -13.52 -22.00
C ALA A 64 -1.32 -12.05 -21.60
N ASP A 65 -0.44 -11.34 -22.31
CA ASP A 65 -0.05 -9.95 -22.07
C ASP A 65 0.46 -9.66 -20.63
N GLY A 66 0.79 -10.69 -19.85
CA GLY A 66 1.08 -10.59 -18.43
C GLY A 66 2.23 -9.66 -18.10
N SER A 67 3.33 -9.74 -18.86
CA SER A 67 4.49 -8.85 -18.69
C SER A 67 4.14 -7.37 -18.94
N VAL A 68 3.31 -7.06 -19.94
CA VAL A 68 2.89 -5.68 -20.26
C VAL A 68 1.97 -5.14 -19.15
N LEU A 69 1.02 -5.95 -18.70
CA LEU A 69 0.16 -5.61 -17.57
C LEU A 69 0.98 -5.40 -16.30
N PHE A 70 1.98 -6.24 -16.04
CA PHE A 70 2.85 -6.10 -14.88
C PHE A 70 3.77 -4.87 -14.96
N MET A 71 4.19 -4.44 -16.17
CA MET A 71 4.86 -3.15 -16.33
C MET A 71 3.97 -1.98 -15.88
N LEU A 72 2.68 -1.99 -16.25
CA LEU A 72 1.74 -0.97 -15.80
C LEU A 72 1.49 -1.05 -14.29
N PHE A 73 1.27 -2.25 -13.76
CA PHE A 73 1.07 -2.49 -12.32
C PHE A 73 2.26 -1.99 -11.48
N SER A 74 3.48 -2.38 -11.84
CA SER A 74 4.71 -1.97 -11.15
C SER A 74 5.02 -0.48 -11.32
N SER A 75 4.63 0.13 -12.44
CA SER A 75 4.72 1.58 -12.62
C SER A 75 3.75 2.33 -11.71
N ALA A 76 2.51 1.87 -11.59
CA ALA A 76 1.53 2.45 -10.67
C ALA A 76 1.99 2.31 -9.21
N ALA A 77 2.54 1.16 -8.83
CA ALA A 77 3.11 0.94 -7.50
C ALA A 77 4.26 1.90 -7.19
N ARG A 78 5.23 2.04 -8.10
CA ARG A 78 6.34 2.99 -7.93
C ARG A 78 5.87 4.43 -7.80
N ASN A 79 4.87 4.83 -8.59
CA ASN A 79 4.31 6.18 -8.49
C ASN A 79 3.55 6.39 -7.17
N HIS A 80 2.78 5.41 -6.72
CA HIS A 80 2.12 5.44 -5.40
C HIS A 80 3.14 5.66 -4.28
N LEU A 81 4.19 4.83 -4.25
CA LEU A 81 5.26 4.90 -3.24
C LEU A 81 6.11 6.19 -3.34
N GLY A 82 6.20 6.77 -4.54
CA GLY A 82 6.93 8.01 -4.77
C GLY A 82 6.20 9.28 -4.31
N VAL A 83 4.87 9.23 -4.16
CA VAL A 83 4.08 10.36 -3.66
C VAL A 83 4.26 10.46 -2.14
N LYS A 84 4.84 11.57 -1.68
CA LYS A 84 5.13 11.82 -0.25
C LYS A 84 4.33 13.00 0.29
N ALA A 85 4.00 12.94 1.57
CA ALA A 85 3.51 14.11 2.30
C ALA A 85 4.61 15.18 2.40
N SER A 86 4.22 16.45 2.48
CA SER A 86 5.14 17.54 2.80
C SER A 86 5.70 17.36 4.22
N GLY A 87 7.00 17.13 4.34
CA GLY A 87 7.68 16.77 5.59
C GLY A 87 8.15 17.97 6.41
N PHE A 88 7.23 18.67 7.08
CA PHE A 88 7.60 19.71 8.04
C PHE A 88 7.65 19.13 9.46
N LEU A 89 8.87 18.99 10.01
CA LEU A 89 9.08 18.49 11.37
C LEU A 89 8.55 19.44 12.46
N GLU A 90 8.49 20.75 12.19
CA GLU A 90 7.98 21.78 13.12
C GLU A 90 6.78 22.55 12.54
N GLY A 91 5.67 21.86 12.31
CA GLY A 91 4.42 22.50 11.84
C GLY A 91 3.94 23.66 12.73
N GLY A 92 4.19 23.59 14.05
CA GLY A 92 3.78 24.61 15.00
C GLY A 92 4.53 25.94 14.88
N LEU A 93 5.83 25.92 14.54
CA LEU A 93 6.59 27.17 14.34
C LEU A 93 6.19 27.84 13.03
N LEU A 94 5.96 27.05 11.98
CA LEU A 94 5.49 27.53 10.68
C LEU A 94 4.14 28.23 10.80
N VAL A 95 3.18 27.63 11.53
CA VAL A 95 1.86 28.24 11.77
C VAL A 95 1.99 29.58 12.49
N LYS A 96 2.78 29.68 13.56
CA LYS A 96 3.02 30.96 14.27
C LYS A 96 3.65 32.03 13.38
N VAL A 97 4.48 31.66 12.41
CA VAL A 97 5.03 32.61 11.43
C VAL A 97 3.94 33.11 10.49
N LEU A 98 3.08 32.21 9.99
CA LEU A 98 1.98 32.55 9.09
C LEU A 98 0.91 33.41 9.76
N GLU A 99 0.60 33.14 11.04
CA GLU A 99 -0.33 33.95 11.84
C GLU A 99 0.20 35.38 12.00
N ARG A 100 1.50 35.54 12.28
CA ARG A 100 2.13 36.87 12.41
C ARG A 100 2.11 37.69 11.12
N THR A 101 2.07 37.03 9.96
CA THR A 101 1.97 37.70 8.66
C THR A 101 0.52 37.86 8.18
N GLY A 102 -0.46 37.32 8.92
CA GLY A 102 -1.87 37.28 8.51
C GLY A 102 -2.13 36.45 7.25
N GLN A 103 -1.26 35.47 6.95
CA GLN A 103 -1.33 34.63 5.74
C GLN A 103 -1.64 33.16 6.06
N ASP A 104 -1.92 32.83 7.32
CA ASP A 104 -2.24 31.49 7.79
C ASP A 104 -3.44 30.89 7.05
N GLY A 105 -4.56 31.61 6.94
CA GLY A 105 -5.78 31.11 6.30
C GLY A 105 -5.57 30.60 4.86
N PRO A 106 -5.09 31.44 3.92
CA PRO A 106 -4.87 31.03 2.53
C PRO A 106 -3.81 29.92 2.38
N VAL A 107 -2.73 29.96 3.17
CA VAL A 107 -1.66 28.97 3.09
C VAL A 107 -2.13 27.61 3.61
N LEU A 108 -2.78 27.57 4.77
CA LEU A 108 -3.32 26.34 5.35
C LEU A 108 -4.39 25.71 4.46
N ALA A 109 -5.25 26.51 3.82
CA ALA A 109 -6.23 26.02 2.85
C ALA A 109 -5.55 25.39 1.63
N SER A 110 -4.49 26.00 1.10
CA SER A 110 -3.72 25.45 -0.02
C SER A 110 -2.99 24.15 0.35
N MET A 111 -2.40 24.09 1.54
CA MET A 111 -1.77 22.87 2.07
C MET A 111 -2.78 21.74 2.28
N SER A 112 -3.95 22.04 2.86
CA SER A 112 -5.04 21.10 3.04
C SER A 112 -5.50 20.53 1.70
N ARG A 113 -5.75 21.38 0.70
CA ARG A 113 -6.07 20.96 -0.67
C ARG A 113 -5.00 20.06 -1.29
N SER A 114 -3.72 20.36 -1.02
CA SER A 114 -2.60 19.56 -1.52
C SER A 114 -2.59 18.16 -0.92
N ASN A 115 -2.90 18.02 0.37
CA ASN A 115 -3.08 16.72 1.03
C ASN A 115 -4.27 15.95 0.46
N GLU A 116 -5.43 16.61 0.25
CA GLU A 116 -6.59 15.94 -0.36
C GLU A 116 -6.29 15.43 -1.78
N LEU A 117 -5.59 16.23 -2.59
CA LEU A 117 -5.20 15.84 -3.95
C LEU A 117 -4.19 14.68 -3.93
N ARG A 118 -3.27 14.68 -2.96
CA ARG A 118 -2.34 13.57 -2.73
C ARG A 118 -3.10 12.29 -2.39
N ASP A 119 -4.04 12.35 -1.45
CA ASP A 119 -4.79 11.17 -1.00
C ASP A 119 -5.64 10.59 -2.15
N ARG A 120 -6.26 11.44 -2.97
CA ARG A 120 -6.95 11.02 -4.20
C ARG A 120 -6.01 10.41 -5.23
N LEU A 121 -4.80 10.95 -5.36
CA LEU A 121 -3.79 10.42 -6.28
C LEU A 121 -3.30 9.05 -5.83
N TRP A 122 -3.07 8.85 -4.53
CA TRP A 122 -2.79 7.53 -3.95
C TRP A 122 -3.89 6.54 -4.26
N GLU A 123 -5.14 6.89 -3.96
CA GLU A 123 -6.29 6.03 -4.22
C GLU A 123 -6.38 5.66 -5.71
N SER A 124 -6.19 6.62 -6.61
CA SER A 124 -6.22 6.39 -8.06
C SER A 124 -5.14 5.42 -8.54
N TYR A 125 -3.97 5.38 -7.91
CA TYR A 125 -2.96 4.36 -8.23
C TYR A 125 -3.36 2.98 -7.74
N VAL A 126 -3.94 2.88 -6.53
CA VAL A 126 -4.48 1.61 -6.01
C VAL A 126 -5.59 1.09 -6.93
N ASP A 127 -6.50 1.95 -7.38
CA ASP A 127 -7.57 1.59 -8.30
C ASP A 127 -7.03 1.10 -9.64
N THR A 128 -5.99 1.76 -10.16
CA THR A 128 -5.30 1.33 -11.39
C THR A 128 -4.67 -0.06 -11.21
N MET A 129 -3.95 -0.27 -10.11
CA MET A 129 -3.34 -1.56 -9.78
C MET A 129 -4.41 -2.64 -9.61
N GLU A 130 -5.52 -2.32 -8.97
CA GLU A 130 -6.65 -3.21 -8.74
C GLU A 130 -7.29 -3.65 -10.06
N LEU A 131 -7.54 -2.72 -10.99
CA LEU A 131 -8.07 -3.05 -12.32
C LEU A 131 -7.13 -3.96 -13.11
N VAL A 132 -5.83 -3.63 -13.13
CA VAL A 132 -4.82 -4.45 -13.82
C VAL A 132 -4.71 -5.84 -13.18
N LEU A 133 -4.73 -5.91 -11.85
CA LEU A 133 -4.72 -7.18 -11.13
C LEU A 133 -5.96 -8.02 -11.46
N GLY A 134 -7.12 -7.38 -11.68
CA GLY A 134 -8.35 -8.07 -12.10
C GLY A 134 -8.17 -8.78 -13.44
N ILE A 135 -7.53 -8.11 -14.40
CA ILE A 135 -7.20 -8.71 -15.70
C ILE A 135 -6.21 -9.86 -15.52
N LEU A 136 -5.15 -9.65 -14.72
CA LEU A 136 -4.16 -10.68 -14.45
C LEU A 136 -4.76 -11.92 -13.80
N LEU A 137 -5.71 -11.77 -12.86
CA LEU A 137 -6.33 -12.88 -12.13
C LEU A 137 -7.35 -13.67 -12.96
N GLY A 138 -7.94 -13.07 -14.00
CA GLY A 138 -8.95 -13.72 -14.84
C GLY A 138 -10.16 -14.15 -14.01
N GLU A 139 -10.54 -15.43 -14.08
CA GLU A 139 -11.70 -15.99 -13.36
C GLU A 139 -11.61 -15.85 -11.83
N ARG A 140 -10.40 -15.63 -11.29
CA ARG A 140 -10.19 -15.43 -9.85
C ARG A 140 -10.30 -13.97 -9.40
N ALA A 141 -10.64 -13.05 -10.30
CA ALA A 141 -10.68 -11.62 -10.00
C ALA A 141 -11.64 -11.24 -8.85
N ASP A 142 -12.75 -11.97 -8.71
CA ASP A 142 -13.77 -11.75 -7.68
C ASP A 142 -13.61 -12.67 -6.45
N ALA A 143 -12.51 -13.43 -6.39
CA ALA A 143 -12.24 -14.29 -5.24
C ALA A 143 -12.03 -13.44 -3.98
N VAL A 144 -12.61 -13.88 -2.86
CA VAL A 144 -12.42 -13.26 -1.55
C VAL A 144 -12.02 -14.34 -0.56
N PHE A 145 -10.84 -14.19 0.02
CA PHE A 145 -10.32 -15.08 1.05
C PHE A 145 -10.47 -14.47 2.44
N THR A 146 -10.21 -15.26 3.46
CA THR A 146 -10.34 -14.90 4.86
C THR A 146 -9.07 -15.24 5.64
N SER A 147 -8.97 -14.74 6.87
CA SER A 147 -7.92 -15.18 7.80
C SER A 147 -7.88 -16.70 8.00
N ALA A 148 -9.01 -17.40 7.84
CA ALA A 148 -9.04 -18.86 7.96
C ALA A 148 -8.35 -19.55 6.77
N ASP A 149 -8.47 -18.99 5.57
CA ASP A 149 -7.82 -19.50 4.37
C ASP A 149 -6.29 -19.33 4.45
N LEU A 150 -5.84 -18.16 4.92
CA LEU A 150 -4.42 -17.90 5.19
C LEU A 150 -3.86 -18.87 6.23
N ARG A 151 -4.57 -19.08 7.35
CA ARG A 151 -4.17 -20.08 8.35
C ARG A 151 -4.16 -21.50 7.78
N GLY A 152 -5.10 -21.81 6.88
CA GLY A 152 -5.16 -23.10 6.19
C GLY A 152 -3.90 -23.42 5.38
N ILE A 153 -3.17 -22.39 4.92
CA ILE A 153 -1.87 -22.52 4.24
C ILE A 153 -0.67 -22.18 5.14
N GLY A 154 -0.88 -22.04 6.46
CA GLY A 154 0.18 -21.80 7.44
C GLY A 154 0.61 -20.33 7.60
N VAL A 155 -0.18 -19.37 7.12
CA VAL A 155 0.11 -17.93 7.25
C VAL A 155 -0.70 -17.32 8.40
N ASP A 156 -0.01 -16.72 9.37
CA ASP A 156 -0.61 -15.91 10.43
C ASP A 156 -0.71 -14.45 9.98
N ASP A 157 -1.94 -13.92 9.95
CA ASP A 157 -2.28 -12.57 9.55
C ASP A 157 -2.47 -11.60 10.74
N THR A 158 -1.93 -11.97 11.89
CA THR A 158 -1.86 -11.11 13.08
C THR A 158 -0.74 -10.09 12.93
N GLU A 159 -1.10 -8.81 12.82
CA GLU A 159 -0.15 -7.72 12.73
C GLU A 159 0.59 -7.53 14.06
N PRO A 160 1.91 -7.29 14.07
CA PRO A 160 2.64 -7.00 15.28
C PRO A 160 2.11 -5.72 15.93
N ARG A 161 2.25 -5.64 17.26
CA ARG A 161 1.86 -4.45 18.03
C ARG A 161 3.11 -3.76 18.54
N GLU A 162 3.10 -2.44 18.48
CA GLU A 162 4.07 -1.61 19.18
C GLU A 162 3.83 -1.78 20.70
N TRP A 163 4.89 -1.98 21.48
CA TRP A 163 4.85 -2.27 22.92
C TRP A 163 5.46 -1.12 23.72
#